data_AF-A0A392QK55-F1
#
_entry.id   AF-A0A392QK55-F1
#
_cell.length_a   1.000
_cell.length_b   1.000
_cell.length_c   1.000
_cell.angle_alpha   90.00
_cell.angle_beta   90.00
_cell.angle_gamma   90.00
#
_symmetry.space_group_name_H-M   'P 1'
#
loop_
_entity.id
_entity.type
_entity.pdbx_description
1 polymer ?
#
loop_
_entity_poly.entity_id
_entity_poly.type
_entity_poly.pdbx_seq_one_letter_code
_entity_poly.pdbx_strand_id
1 'polypeptide(L)'
;MEVSVVLGLLVSLLSNEPLKGKVITFSVEPKLRVIQGDDLKSKTKFVKEMEQGMNTDFQKVFDRILDVVVNENLKEVQTIKRIFVFSHKGFDRGSANSWETDYQAITR
;
A
#
# COMPACT_ATOMS: atom_id res chain seq x y z
N MET A 1 -16.40 -3.91 4.15
CA MET A 1 -15.37 -2.86 3.93
C MET A 1 -14.70 -2.43 5.23
N GLU A 2 -15.40 -2.58 6.35
CA GLU A 2 -15.00 -2.18 7.70
C GLU A 2 -13.77 -2.96 8.19
N VAL A 3 -13.76 -4.28 7.97
CA VAL A 3 -12.65 -5.14 8.40
C VAL A 3 -11.33 -4.76 7.73
N SER A 4 -11.33 -4.50 6.40
CA SER A 4 -10.13 -4.08 5.68
C SER A 4 -9.61 -2.72 6.14
N VAL A 5 -10.51 -1.79 6.47
CA VAL A 5 -10.13 -0.48 7.02
C VAL A 5 -9.48 -0.64 8.40
N VAL A 6 -10.09 -1.42 9.30
CA VAL A 6 -9.57 -1.63 10.65
C VAL A 6 -8.22 -2.36 10.62
N LEU A 7 -8.08 -3.39 9.79
CA LEU A 7 -6.82 -4.12 9.63
C LEU A 7 -5.74 -3.25 8.99
N GLY A 8 -6.09 -2.47 7.96
CA GLY A 8 -5.16 -1.51 7.33
C GLY A 8 -4.66 -0.45 8.32
N LEU A 9 -5.57 0.12 9.12
CA LEU A 9 -5.21 1.03 10.21
C LEU A 9 -4.30 0.36 11.23
N LEU A 10 -4.65 -0.83 11.71
CA LEU A 10 -3.85 -1.57 12.69
C LEU A 10 -2.43 -1.83 12.17
N VAL A 11 -2.30 -2.35 10.96
CA VAL A 11 -0.98 -2.61 10.33
C VAL A 11 -0.19 -1.32 10.17
N SER A 12 -0.83 -0.22 9.75
CA SER A 12 -0.15 1.07 9.60
C SER A 12 0.39 1.61 10.92
N LEU A 13 -0.34 1.41 12.02
CA LEU A 13 0.06 1.87 13.36
C LEU A 13 1.18 1.03 13.96
N LEU A 14 1.21 -0.27 13.64
CA LEU A 14 2.24 -1.22 14.07
C LEU A 14 3.48 -1.20 13.17
N SER A 15 3.43 -0.50 12.03
CA SER A 15 4.56 -0.35 11.13
C SER A 15 5.62 0.59 11.73
N ASN A 16 6.87 0.33 11.37
CA ASN A 16 8.00 1.18 11.75
C ASN A 16 8.14 2.37 10.80
N GLU A 17 8.87 3.40 11.23
CA GLU A 17 9.29 4.48 10.35
C GLU A 17 10.11 3.92 9.17
N PRO A 18 9.97 4.50 7.95
CA PRO A 18 9.18 5.68 7.60
C PRO A 18 7.73 5.36 7.17
N LEU A 19 7.25 4.12 7.32
CA LEU A 19 5.92 3.71 6.86
C LEU A 19 4.82 3.86 7.91
N LYS A 20 5.19 4.18 9.15
CA LYS A 20 4.24 4.31 10.24
C LYS A 20 3.12 5.30 9.89
N GLY A 21 1.88 4.86 10.07
CA GLY A 21 0.69 5.66 9.77
C GLY A 21 0.48 5.96 8.28
N LYS A 22 1.18 5.29 7.37
CA LYS A 22 0.98 5.41 5.92
C LYS A 22 0.18 4.23 5.37
N VAL A 23 -0.64 4.49 4.36
CA VAL A 23 -1.41 3.49 3.60
C VAL A 23 -1.38 3.81 2.12
N ILE A 24 -1.54 2.80 1.26
CA ILE A 24 -1.63 2.98 -0.20
C ILE A 24 -3.09 2.81 -0.63
N THR A 25 -3.59 3.70 -1.49
CA THR A 25 -4.96 3.59 -2.04
C THR A 25 -5.07 2.35 -2.94
N PHE A 26 -6.23 1.70 -2.86
CA PHE A 26 -6.54 0.58 -3.75
C PHE A 26 -7.18 1.13 -5.03
N SER A 27 -6.35 1.53 -6.00
CA SER A 27 -6.78 2.14 -7.27
C SER A 27 -5.80 1.80 -8.41
N VAL A 28 -6.20 2.03 -9.67
CA VAL A 28 -5.32 1.93 -10.86
C VAL A 28 -4.13 2.87 -10.77
N GLU A 29 -4.32 4.03 -10.15
CA GLU A 29 -3.27 4.99 -9.80
C GLU A 29 -3.10 5.01 -8.28
N PRO A 30 -2.34 4.06 -7.70
CA PRO A 30 -2.17 3.96 -6.26
C PRO A 30 -1.35 5.13 -5.73
N LYS A 31 -1.80 5.70 -4.60
CA LYS A 31 -1.17 6.84 -3.93
C LYS A 31 -0.84 6.47 -2.50
N LEU A 32 0.39 6.77 -2.07
CA LEU A 32 0.78 6.70 -0.67
C LEU A 32 0.17 7.89 0.08
N ARG A 33 -0.56 7.63 1.17
CA ARG A 33 -1.19 8.64 2.01
C ARG A 33 -0.79 8.47 3.46
N VAL A 34 -0.52 9.58 4.12
CA VAL A 34 -0.39 9.64 5.58
C VAL A 34 -1.78 9.77 6.18
N ILE A 35 -2.16 8.85 7.05
CA ILE A 35 -3.47 8.86 7.72
C ILE A 35 -3.58 10.09 8.61
N GLN A 36 -4.64 10.86 8.43
CA GLN A 36 -4.94 12.05 9.23
C GLN A 36 -6.01 11.77 10.30
N GLY A 37 -6.01 12.58 11.35
CA GLY A 37 -6.99 12.53 12.45
C GLY A 37 -6.37 12.25 13.81
N ASP A 38 -7.00 12.74 14.86
CA ASP A 38 -6.49 12.69 16.25
C ASP A 38 -6.97 11.44 17.00
N ASP A 39 -8.15 10.93 16.64
CA ASP A 39 -8.79 9.79 17.28
C ASP A 39 -9.06 8.65 16.29
N LEU A 40 -9.41 7.47 16.81
CA LEU A 40 -9.68 6.30 15.97
C LEU A 40 -10.83 6.56 14.98
N LYS A 41 -11.83 7.36 15.38
CA LYS A 41 -13.02 7.65 14.58
C LYS A 41 -12.67 8.48 13.35
N SER A 42 -11.91 9.56 13.52
CA SER A 42 -11.42 10.45 12.48
C SER A 42 -10.43 9.74 11.55
N LYS A 43 -9.51 8.93 12.08
CA LYS A 43 -8.61 8.09 11.26
C LYS A 43 -9.36 7.06 10.41
N THR A 44 -10.36 6.41 11.01
CA THR A 44 -11.24 5.47 10.29
C THR A 44 -12.04 6.16 9.21
N LYS A 45 -12.57 7.36 9.51
CA LYS A 45 -13.28 8.17 8.53
C LYS A 45 -12.36 8.57 7.38
N PHE A 46 -11.14 9.03 7.67
CA PHE A 46 -10.13 9.38 6.66
C PHE A 46 -9.90 8.22 5.69
N VAL A 47 -9.59 7.02 6.19
CA VAL A 47 -9.31 5.85 5.33
C VAL A 47 -10.53 5.42 4.52
N LYS A 48 -11.75 5.53 5.08
CA LYS A 48 -13.00 5.22 4.36
C LYS A 48 -13.31 6.21 3.24
N GLU A 49 -12.90 7.46 3.38
CA GLU A 49 -13.15 8.53 2.42
C GLU A 49 -12.02 8.65 1.38
N MET A 50 -10.94 7.88 1.53
CA MET A 50 -9.90 7.80 0.51
C MET A 50 -10.45 7.25 -0.80
N GLU A 51 -9.81 7.66 -1.90
CA GLU A 51 -10.08 7.11 -3.23
C GLU A 51 -9.93 5.58 -3.20
N GLN A 52 -11.01 4.88 -3.55
CA GLN A 52 -11.03 3.43 -3.74
C GLN A 52 -11.56 3.12 -5.14
N GLY A 53 -10.75 2.41 -5.91
CA GLY A 53 -11.12 1.87 -7.21
C GLY A 53 -11.60 0.42 -7.11
N MET A 54 -11.87 -0.16 -8.27
CA MET A 54 -12.32 -1.56 -8.40
C MET A 54 -11.16 -2.56 -8.50
N ASN A 55 -9.99 -2.08 -8.88
CA ASN A 55 -8.76 -2.84 -9.09
C ASN A 55 -7.53 -2.01 -8.70
N THR A 56 -6.36 -2.64 -8.71
CA THR A 56 -5.08 -1.99 -8.44
C THR A 56 -3.99 -2.49 -9.38
N ASP A 57 -2.99 -1.65 -9.61
CA ASP A 57 -1.80 -1.97 -10.40
C ASP A 57 -0.62 -2.18 -9.44
N PHE A 58 -0.20 -3.44 -9.28
CA PHE A 58 0.85 -3.81 -8.32
C PHE A 58 2.23 -3.28 -8.71
N GLN A 59 2.54 -3.12 -10.00
CA GLN A 59 3.79 -2.52 -10.44
C GLN A 59 3.90 -1.09 -9.90
N LYS A 60 2.84 -0.31 -10.06
CA LYS A 60 2.78 1.05 -9.49
C LYS A 60 2.81 1.06 -7.97
N VAL A 61 2.24 0.05 -7.29
CA VAL A 61 2.38 -0.07 -5.83
C VAL A 61 3.85 -0.25 -5.44
N PHE A 62 4.60 -1.08 -6.17
CA PHE A 62 6.04 -1.26 -5.94
C PHE A 62 6.83 0.02 -6.24
N ASP A 63 6.50 0.75 -7.31
CA ASP A 63 7.11 2.05 -7.61
C ASP A 63 6.92 3.05 -6.46
N ARG A 64 5.70 3.15 -5.90
CA ARG A 64 5.45 4.05 -4.75
C ARG A 64 6.20 3.63 -3.50
N ILE A 65 6.46 2.34 -3.33
CA ILE A 65 7.28 1.83 -2.24
C ILE A 65 8.75 2.18 -2.47
N LEU A 66 9.25 2.01 -3.69
CA LEU A 66 10.60 2.37 -4.09
C LEU A 66 10.85 3.88 -3.96
N ASP A 67 9.87 4.73 -4.31
CA ASP A 67 9.93 6.18 -4.11
C ASP A 67 10.23 6.52 -2.64
N VAL A 68 9.62 5.82 -1.68
CA VAL A 68 9.89 6.03 -0.25
C VAL A 68 11.31 5.62 0.10
N VAL A 69 11.77 4.47 -0.40
CA VAL A 69 13.12 3.96 -0.15
C VAL A 69 14.18 4.94 -0.65
N VAL A 70 14.00 5.47 -1.87
CA VAL A 70 14.91 6.41 -2.51
C VAL A 70 14.87 7.78 -1.81
N ASN A 71 13.68 8.33 -1.57
CA ASN A 71 13.54 9.67 -1.00
C ASN A 71 13.97 9.74 0.48
N GLU A 72 13.75 8.68 1.25
CA GLU A 72 14.14 8.60 2.67
C GLU A 72 15.56 8.02 2.86
N ASN A 73 16.26 7.69 1.75
CA ASN A 73 17.60 7.09 1.74
C ASN A 73 17.72 5.87 2.68
N LEU A 74 16.73 4.97 2.61
CA LEU A 74 16.65 3.82 3.52
C LEU A 74 17.77 2.83 3.23
N LYS A 75 18.47 2.40 4.28
CA LYS A 75 19.43 1.29 4.22
C LYS A 75 18.68 -0.03 3.99
N GLU A 76 19.31 -1.02 3.36
CA GLU A 76 18.74 -2.36 3.12
C GLU A 76 18.08 -3.00 4.36
N VAL A 77 18.65 -2.76 5.55
CA VAL A 77 18.13 -3.28 6.83
C VAL A 77 16.75 -2.69 7.18
N GLN A 78 16.45 -1.49 6.69
CA GLN A 78 15.20 -0.76 6.88
C GLN A 78 14.20 -0.97 5.73
N THR A 79 14.56 -1.79 4.74
CA THR A 79 13.71 -2.05 3.57
C THR A 79 12.45 -2.83 3.95
N ILE A 80 11.38 -2.53 3.24
CA ILE A 80 10.05 -3.08 3.44
C ILE A 80 10.05 -4.57 3.06
N LYS A 81 9.83 -5.44 4.05
CA LYS A 81 9.89 -6.89 3.86
C LYS A 81 8.56 -7.55 3.52
N ARG A 82 7.44 -6.85 3.76
CA ARG A 82 6.10 -7.41 3.64
C ARG A 82 5.09 -6.34 3.31
N ILE A 83 4.20 -6.66 2.37
CA ILE A 83 3.05 -5.85 2.00
C ILE A 83 1.80 -6.65 2.40
N PHE A 84 0.85 -6.00 3.04
CA PHE A 84 -0.45 -6.57 3.38
C PHE A 84 -1.52 -5.93 2.50
N VAL A 85 -2.28 -6.77 1.80
CA VAL A 85 -3.34 -6.31 0.89
C VAL A 85 -4.66 -6.93 1.35
N PHE A 86 -5.56 -6.10 1.86
CA PHE A 86 -6.88 -6.52 2.30
C PHE A 86 -7.92 -6.18 1.22
N SER A 87 -8.34 -7.17 0.44
CA SER A 87 -9.34 -7.01 -0.62
C SER A 87 -10.57 -7.90 -0.36
N HIS A 88 -11.75 -7.36 -0.66
CA HIS A 88 -13.02 -8.10 -0.62
C HIS A 88 -13.33 -8.80 -1.96
N LYS A 89 -12.63 -8.42 -3.04
CA LYS A 89 -12.74 -9.02 -4.37
C LYS A 89 -11.44 -9.74 -4.71
N GLY A 90 -11.56 -10.81 -5.50
CA GLY A 90 -10.41 -11.40 -6.17
C GLY A 90 -9.70 -10.34 -7.02
N PHE A 91 -8.38 -10.46 -7.13
CA PHE A 91 -7.61 -9.61 -8.03
C PHE A 91 -7.95 -9.99 -9.47
N ASP A 92 -8.37 -9.02 -10.31
CA ASP A 92 -8.65 -9.30 -11.72
C ASP A 92 -7.41 -9.86 -12.43
N ARG A 93 -6.23 -9.30 -12.12
CA ARG A 93 -4.91 -9.80 -12.50
C ARG A 93 -3.88 -9.41 -11.44
N GLY A 94 -2.98 -10.33 -11.09
CA GLY A 94 -1.87 -10.07 -10.17
C GLY A 94 -0.66 -9.40 -10.82
N SER A 95 -0.47 -9.61 -12.12
CA SER A 95 0.56 -8.98 -12.95
C SER A 95 -0.01 -8.58 -14.31
N ALA A 96 0.54 -7.53 -14.91
CA ALA A 96 0.23 -7.13 -16.28
C ALA A 96 0.81 -8.12 -17.32
N ASN A 97 1.88 -8.84 -16.98
CA ASN A 97 2.58 -9.75 -17.86
C ASN A 97 2.17 -11.21 -17.59
N SER A 98 1.71 -11.92 -18.62
CA SER A 98 1.33 -13.33 -18.54
C SER A 98 2.51 -14.30 -18.67
N TRP A 99 3.68 -13.81 -19.10
CA TRP A 99 4.83 -14.63 -19.50
C TRP A 99 6.02 -14.55 -18.55
N GLU A 100 5.99 -13.62 -17.60
CA GLU A 100 7.06 -13.42 -16.62
C GLU A 100 6.46 -12.87 -15.31
N THR A 101 7.16 -13.10 -14.21
CA THR A 101 6.81 -12.55 -12.90
C THR A 101 7.21 -11.07 -12.80
N ASP A 102 6.54 -10.32 -11.93
CA ASP A 102 6.90 -8.92 -11.66
C ASP A 102 8.38 -8.76 -11.23
N TYR A 103 8.92 -9.76 -10.51
CA TYR A 103 10.33 -9.79 -10.14
C TYR A 103 11.27 -9.88 -11.35
N GLN A 104 10.94 -10.70 -12.34
CA GLN A 104 11.72 -10.84 -13.57
C GLN A 104 11.69 -9.55 -14.40
N ALA A 105 10.53 -8.88 -14.47
CA ALA A 105 10.39 -7.61 -15.17
C ALA A 105 11.25 -6.49 -14.53
N ILE A 106 11.29 -6.44 -13.19
CA ILE A 106 12.05 -5.41 -12.44
C ILE A 106 13.57 -5.63 -12.50
N THR A 107 14.03 -6.86 -12.62
CA THR A 107 15.46 -7.21 -12.55
C THR A 107 16.20 -7.19 -13.90
N ARG A 108 15.51 -6.88 -14.99
CA ARG A 108 16.09 -6.75 -16.33
C ARG A 108 16.82 -5.43 -16.51
#